data_AF-A0A852PCU5-F1
#
_entry.id   AF-A0A852PCU5-F1
#
_cell.length_a   1.000
_cell.length_b   1.000
_cell.length_c   1.000
_cell.angle_alpha   90.00
_cell.angle_beta   90.00
_cell.angle_gamma   90.00
#
_symmetry.space_group_name_H-M   'P 1'
#
loop_
_entity.id
_entity.type
_entity.pdbx_description
1 polymer ?
#
loop_
_entity_poly.entity_id
_entity_poly.type
_entity_poly.pdbx_seq_one_letter_code
_entity_poly.pdbx_strand_id
1 'polypeptide(L)'
;GGYQGAEPEVSLTAFVLVALKEAQDICKDHVNSLDGSIARAADFLARRYEQLARPYTVALASYALALAGKLKSERILMRFSK
;
A
#
# COMPACT_ATOMS: atom_id res chain seq x y z
N GLY A 1 21.91 -6.42 2.05
CA GLY A 1 20.77 -6.68 1.15
C GLY A 1 20.00 -7.87 1.69
N GLY A 2 18.72 -7.69 1.99
CA GLY A 2 17.83 -8.71 2.57
C GLY A 2 16.58 -8.96 1.72
N TYR A 3 16.67 -8.68 0.41
CA TYR A 3 15.54 -8.64 -0.52
C TYR A 3 15.03 -10.03 -0.96
N GLN A 4 15.72 -11.12 -0.62
CA GLN A 4 15.22 -12.46 -0.89
C GLN A 4 14.10 -12.80 0.11
N GLY A 5 12.86 -12.77 -0.38
CA GLY A 5 11.65 -13.12 0.37
C GLY A 5 10.92 -11.97 1.05
N ALA A 6 11.35 -10.71 0.87
CA ALA A 6 10.85 -9.53 1.58
C ALA A 6 9.54 -8.92 1.04
N GLU A 7 8.80 -9.63 0.18
CA GLU A 7 7.65 -9.08 -0.56
C GLU A 7 7.97 -7.70 -1.18
N PRO A 8 9.14 -7.53 -1.84
CA PRO A 8 9.71 -6.22 -2.15
C PRO A 8 8.79 -5.38 -3.04
N GLU A 9 8.11 -6.01 -3.98
CA GLU A 9 7.12 -5.36 -4.85
C GLU A 9 5.96 -4.76 -4.04
N VAL A 10 5.48 -5.47 -3.02
CA VAL A 10 4.38 -5.00 -2.17
C VAL A 10 4.84 -3.85 -1.29
N SER A 11 5.98 -4.00 -0.62
CA SER A 11 6.51 -2.94 0.24
C SER A 11 6.83 -1.66 -0.54
N LEU A 12 7.43 -1.80 -1.74
CA LEU A 12 7.74 -0.66 -2.59
C LEU A 12 6.45 0.00 -3.12
N THR A 13 5.48 -0.79 -3.56
CA THR A 13 4.20 -0.26 -4.04
C THR A 13 3.44 0.45 -2.92
N ALA A 14 3.43 -0.10 -1.71
CA ALA A 14 2.81 0.53 -0.55
C ALA A 14 3.48 1.87 -0.19
N PHE A 15 4.82 1.90 -0.19
CA PHE A 15 5.57 3.14 0.03
C PHE A 15 5.26 4.20 -1.04
N VAL A 16 5.26 3.80 -2.32
CA VAL A 16 4.94 4.70 -3.44
C VAL A 16 3.49 5.20 -3.35
N LEU A 17 2.52 4.33 -3.00
CA LEU A 17 1.13 4.74 -2.83
C LEU A 17 0.98 5.80 -1.73
N VAL A 18 1.68 5.64 -0.61
CA VAL A 18 1.72 6.67 0.44
C VAL A 18 2.25 7.98 -0.14
N ALA A 19 3.40 7.96 -0.82
CA ALA A 19 3.97 9.18 -1.43
C ALA A 19 3.01 9.85 -2.43
N LEU A 20 2.33 9.07 -3.28
CA LEU A 20 1.34 9.60 -4.23
C LEU A 20 0.13 10.22 -3.52
N LYS A 21 -0.31 9.65 -2.39
CA LYS A 21 -1.40 10.18 -1.58
C LYS A 21 -1.01 11.47 -0.87
N GLU A 22 0.18 11.54 -0.29
CA GLU A 22 0.69 12.76 0.36
C GLU A 22 0.91 13.90 -0.65
N ALA A 23 1.36 13.58 -1.87
CA ALA A 23 1.55 14.57 -2.93
C ALA A 23 0.26 14.89 -3.72
N GLN A 24 -0.87 14.23 -3.42
CA GLN A 24 -2.07 14.29 -4.26
C GLN A 24 -2.61 15.71 -4.40
N ASP A 25 -2.66 16.47 -3.30
CA ASP A 25 -3.24 17.81 -3.29
C ASP A 25 -2.47 18.80 -4.18
N ILE A 26 -1.16 18.59 -4.33
CA ILE A 26 -0.29 19.43 -5.16
C ILE A 26 -0.34 18.97 -6.63
N CYS A 27 -0.34 17.65 -6.84
CA CYS A 27 -0.15 17.06 -8.16
C CYS A 27 -1.45 16.82 -8.94
N LYS A 28 -2.62 16.80 -8.28
CA LYS A 28 -3.90 16.42 -8.93
C LYS A 28 -4.23 17.24 -10.18
N ASP A 29 -3.93 18.54 -10.17
CA ASP A 29 -4.25 19.45 -11.28
C ASP A 29 -3.15 19.48 -12.35
N HIS A 30 -2.00 18.87 -12.07
CA HIS A 30 -0.81 18.85 -12.94
C HIS A 30 -0.57 17.47 -13.59
N VAL A 31 -1.08 16.41 -12.97
CA VAL A 31 -0.83 15.01 -13.36
C VAL A 31 -2.17 14.29 -13.56
N ASN A 32 -2.66 14.33 -14.79
CA ASN A 32 -3.95 13.72 -15.17
C ASN A 32 -4.05 12.20 -14.87
N SER A 33 -2.93 11.51 -14.74
CA SER A 33 -2.87 10.07 -14.49
C SER A 33 -2.75 9.71 -13.00
N LEU A 34 -2.71 10.70 -12.10
CA LEU A 34 -2.43 10.51 -10.68
C LEU A 34 -3.49 9.65 -9.99
N ASP A 35 -4.76 10.04 -10.10
CA ASP A 35 -5.87 9.29 -9.48
C ASP A 35 -5.94 7.86 -10.00
N GLY A 36 -5.73 7.68 -11.31
CA GLY A 36 -5.66 6.35 -11.91
C GLY A 36 -4.48 5.52 -11.38
N SER A 37 -3.35 6.14 -11.10
CA SER A 37 -2.16 5.47 -10.54
C SER A 37 -2.35 5.10 -9.07
N ILE A 38 -2.96 5.99 -8.27
CA ILE A 38 -3.37 5.71 -6.89
C ILE A 38 -4.33 4.53 -6.86
N ALA A 39 -5.37 4.54 -7.71
CA ALA A 39 -6.35 3.46 -7.79
C ALA A 39 -5.70 2.12 -8.16
N ARG A 40 -4.83 2.09 -9.19
CA ARG A 40 -4.12 0.88 -9.60
C ARG A 40 -3.20 0.34 -8.51
N ALA A 41 -2.45 1.21 -7.83
CA ALA A 41 -1.56 0.80 -6.75
C ALA A 41 -2.35 0.26 -5.55
N ALA A 42 -3.44 0.92 -5.16
CA ALA A 42 -4.30 0.45 -4.08
C ALA A 42 -4.96 -0.90 -4.42
N ASP A 43 -5.46 -1.08 -5.64
CA ASP A 43 -6.05 -2.35 -6.07
C ASP A 43 -4.99 -3.48 -6.15
N PHE A 44 -3.76 -3.18 -6.57
CA PHE A 44 -2.64 -4.13 -6.55
C PHE A 44 -2.33 -4.63 -5.13
N LEU A 45 -2.30 -3.72 -4.15
CA LEU A 45 -2.06 -4.05 -2.74
C LEU A 45 -3.23 -4.83 -2.16
N ALA A 46 -4.46 -4.40 -2.42
CA ALA A 46 -5.67 -5.05 -1.89
C ALA A 46 -5.77 -6.52 -2.31
N ARG A 47 -5.39 -6.85 -3.55
CA ARG A 47 -5.38 -8.24 -4.06
C ARG A 47 -4.35 -9.13 -3.38
N ARG A 48 -3.25 -8.56 -2.88
CA ARG A 48 -2.15 -9.30 -2.23
C ARG A 48 -2.23 -9.29 -0.71
N TYR A 49 -3.00 -8.36 -0.13
CA TYR A 49 -3.04 -8.08 1.30
C TYR A 49 -3.28 -9.33 2.17
N GLU A 50 -4.21 -10.21 1.78
CA GLU A 50 -4.53 -11.42 2.54
C GLU A 50 -3.42 -12.49 2.53
N GLN A 51 -2.51 -12.43 1.56
CA GLN A 51 -1.42 -13.37 1.37
C GLN A 51 -0.12 -12.90 2.02
N LEU A 52 -0.09 -11.68 2.57
CA LEU A 52 1.11 -11.09 3.16
C LEU A 52 1.48 -11.82 4.46
N ALA A 53 2.75 -12.17 4.56
CA ALA A 53 3.29 -12.94 5.68
C ALA A 53 4.25 -12.14 6.57
N ARG A 54 4.80 -11.02 6.08
CA ARG A 54 5.78 -10.25 6.83
C ARG A 54 5.14 -9.11 7.62
N PRO A 55 5.36 -9.01 8.94
CA PRO A 55 4.77 -7.95 9.77
C PRO A 55 5.01 -6.54 9.22
N TYR A 56 6.24 -6.26 8.77
CA TYR A 56 6.60 -4.97 8.19
C TYR A 56 5.79 -4.66 6.92
N THR A 57 5.73 -5.59 5.97
CA THR A 57 4.96 -5.40 4.73
C THR A 57 3.47 -5.26 5.03
N VAL A 58 2.94 -6.07 5.95
CA VAL A 58 1.54 -6.01 6.38
C VAL A 58 1.23 -4.64 6.97
N ALA A 59 2.05 -4.13 7.88
CA ALA A 59 1.86 -2.81 8.50
C ALA A 59 1.85 -1.70 7.45
N LEU A 60 2.85 -1.68 6.57
CA LEU A 60 2.97 -0.66 5.53
C LEU A 60 1.82 -0.72 4.52
N ALA A 61 1.45 -1.92 4.06
CA ALA A 61 0.32 -2.11 3.14
C ALA A 61 -1.03 -1.77 3.79
N SER A 62 -1.21 -2.09 5.09
CA SER A 62 -2.42 -1.72 5.83
C SER A 62 -2.58 -0.21 5.89
N TYR A 63 -1.50 0.51 6.24
CA TYR A 63 -1.51 1.97 6.29
C TYR A 63 -1.79 2.58 4.92
N ALA A 64 -1.10 2.12 3.87
CA ALA A 64 -1.30 2.63 2.52
C ALA A 64 -2.74 2.39 2.01
N LEU A 65 -3.33 1.23 2.29
CA LEU A 65 -4.72 0.91 1.95
C LEU A 65 -5.72 1.75 2.76
N ALA A 66 -5.45 2.00 4.04
CA ALA A 66 -6.29 2.86 4.88
C ALA A 66 -6.28 4.31 4.36
N LEU A 67 -5.11 4.84 4.05
CA LEU A 67 -4.93 6.17 3.47
C LEU A 67 -5.64 6.33 2.11
N ALA A 68 -5.69 5.26 1.32
CA ALA A 68 -6.41 5.22 0.05
C ALA A 68 -7.91 4.86 0.18
N GLY A 69 -8.43 4.66 1.40
CA GLY A 69 -9.84 4.28 1.64
C GLY A 69 -10.22 2.89 1.13
N LYS A 70 -9.24 1.99 1.00
CA LYS A 70 -9.38 0.66 0.37
C LYS A 70 -9.13 -0.50 1.36
N LEU A 71 -8.81 -0.22 2.62
CA LEU A 71 -8.64 -1.24 3.64
C LEU A 71 -10.01 -1.81 4.07
N LYS A 72 -10.28 -3.06 3.70
CA LYS A 72 -11.56 -3.72 4.02
C LYS A 72 -11.62 -4.32 5.43
N SER A 73 -10.48 -4.71 5.99
CA SER A 73 -10.38 -5.33 7.30
C SER A 73 -8.96 -5.23 7.84
N GLU A 74 -8.83 -4.91 9.13
CA GLU A 74 -7.56 -4.91 9.85
C GLU A 74 -7.15 -6.31 10.33
N ARG A 75 -7.92 -7.36 9.99
CA ARG A 75 -7.71 -8.73 10.49
C ARG A 75 -6.28 -9.23 10.24
N ILE A 76 -5.69 -8.91 9.08
CA ILE A 76 -4.33 -9.35 8.75
C ILE A 76 -3.31 -8.58 9.59
N LEU A 77 -3.46 -7.27 9.75
CA LEU A 77 -2.64 -6.46 10.65
C LEU A 77 -2.67 -6.99 12.08
N MET A 78 -3.86 -7.28 12.60
CA MET A 78 -4.08 -7.76 13.96
C MET A 78 -3.48 -9.16 14.22
N ARG A 79 -3.19 -9.96 13.18
CA ARG A 79 -2.47 -11.24 13.36
C ARG A 79 -1.02 -11.04 13.81
N PHE A 80 -0.44 -9.88 13.56
CA PHE A 80 0.96 -9.57 13.84
C PHE A 80 1.14 -8.55 14.97
N SER A 81 0.08 -8.24 15.73
CA SER A 81 0.10 -7.25 16.82
C SER A 81 0.43 -7.84 18.20
N LYS A 82 1.11 -8.99 18.27
CA LYS A 82 1.51 -9.69 19.49
C LYS A 82 3.01 -9.91 19.54
#